data_AF-A0A2V9H3J1-F1
#
_entry.id   AF-A0A2V9H3J1-F1
#
_cell.length_a   1.000
_cell.length_b   1.000
_cell.length_c   1.000
_cell.angle_alpha   90.00
_cell.angle_beta   90.00
_cell.angle_gamma   90.00
#
_symmetry.space_group_name_H-M   'P 1'
#
loop_
_entity.id
_entity.type
_entity.pdbx_description
1 polymer ?
#
loop_
_entity_poly.entity_id
_entity_poly.type
_entity_poly.pdbx_seq_one_letter_code
_entity_poly.pdbx_strand_id
1 'polypeptide(L)' 'MSRQVSNPGGELVRSEAPSELLRELVAHLRQNRTLLREEWVVRITETRLLTAMTKEEIFAEATSVYDSYVEALETEAF' A
#
# COMPACT_ATOMS: atom_id res chain seq x y z
N MET A 1 12.00 -37.95 37.24
CA MET A 1 13.11 -37.47 36.38
C MET A 1 12.49 -36.90 35.12
N SER A 2 12.43 -35.57 35.04
CA SER A 2 11.86 -34.81 33.92
C SER A 2 12.83 -34.79 32.74
N ARG A 3 12.34 -34.99 31.52
CA ARG A 3 12.99 -34.50 30.30
C ARG A 3 12.03 -33.55 29.60
N GLN A 4 12.29 -32.26 29.76
CA GLN A 4 11.82 -31.23 28.84
C GLN A 4 12.42 -31.53 27.47
N VAL A 5 11.56 -31.82 26.49
CA VAL A 5 11.92 -31.76 25.08
C VAL A 5 11.76 -30.31 24.67
N SER A 6 12.88 -29.59 24.56
CA SER A 6 12.90 -28.25 23.97
C SER A 6 12.48 -28.38 22.51
N ASN A 7 11.33 -27.80 22.17
CA ASN A 7 10.87 -27.64 20.79
C ASN A 7 11.46 -26.33 20.23
N PRO A 8 12.40 -26.34 19.27
CA PRO A 8 12.91 -25.10 18.68
C PRO A 8 12.05 -24.61 17.49
N GLY A 9 10.93 -25.28 17.16
CA GLY A 9 10.15 -24.98 15.95
C GLY A 9 9.08 -23.89 16.08
N GLY A 10 8.98 -23.19 17.22
CA GLY A 10 7.84 -22.33 17.54
C GLY A 10 7.96 -20.86 17.11
N GLU A 11 9.14 -20.38 16.71
CA GLU A 11 9.38 -18.93 16.55
C GLU A 11 9.22 -18.39 15.11
N LEU A 12 9.19 -19.23 14.08
CA LEU A 12 9.20 -18.74 12.69
C LEU A 12 7.82 -18.39 12.10
N VAL A 13 6.72 -18.88 12.69
CA VAL A 13 5.38 -18.77 12.07
C VAL A 13 4.71 -17.41 12.28
N ARG A 14 5.20 -16.55 13.19
CA ARG A 14 4.56 -15.24 13.45
C ARG A 14 5.08 -14.08 12.62
N SER A 15 6.22 -14.24 11.93
CA SER A 15 6.88 -13.14 11.21
C SER A 15 6.51 -13.06 9.72
N GLU A 16 5.93 -14.12 9.13
CA GLU A 16 5.54 -14.12 7.70
C GLU A 16 4.22 -13.39 7.44
N ALA A 17 3.25 -13.48 8.35
CA ALA A 17 1.91 -12.93 8.16
C ALA A 17 1.87 -11.43 7.82
N PRO A 18 2.68 -10.53 8.44
CA PRO A 18 2.72 -9.13 8.06
C PRO A 18 3.30 -8.91 6.65
N SER A 19 4.33 -9.67 6.27
CA SER A 19 4.96 -9.56 4.94
C SER A 19 4.07 -10.10 3.82
N GLU A 20 3.33 -11.17 4.09
CA GLU A 20 2.35 -11.76 3.18
C GLU A 20 1.19 -10.79 2.94
N LEU A 21 0.64 -10.24 4.02
CA LEU A 21 -0.43 -9.25 3.93
C LEU A 21 0.03 -7.99 3.17
N LEU A 22 1.27 -7.54 3.38
CA LEU A 22 1.83 -6.40 2.64
C LEU A 22 1.93 -6.70 1.13
N ARG A 23 2.40 -7.90 0.75
CA ARG A 23 2.43 -8.32 -0.66
C ARG A 23 1.04 -8.39 -1.29
N GLU A 24 0.06 -8.93 -0.56
CA GLU A 24 -1.34 -8.97 -1.01
C GLU A 24 -1.92 -7.57 -1.18
N LEU A 25 -1.63 -6.65 -0.25
CA LEU A 25 -2.04 -5.26 -0.33
C LEU A 25 -1.43 -4.56 -1.55
N VAL A 26 -0.12 -4.69 -1.77
CA VAL A 26 0.57 -4.13 -2.95
C VAL A 26 -0.04 -4.70 -4.24
N ALA A 27 -0.28 -6.01 -4.30
CA ALA A 27 -0.91 -6.65 -5.46
C ALA A 27 -2.32 -6.09 -5.72
N HIS A 28 -3.13 -5.94 -4.68
CA HIS A 28 -4.47 -5.36 -4.78
C HIS A 28 -4.44 -3.90 -5.27
N LEU A 29 -3.52 -3.08 -4.74
CA LEU A 29 -3.34 -1.69 -5.16
C LEU A 29 -2.88 -1.60 -6.62
N ARG A 30 -1.94 -2.45 -7.05
CA ARG A 30 -1.49 -2.49 -8.46
C ARG A 30 -2.63 -2.89 -9.40
N GLN A 31 -3.41 -3.90 -9.03
CA GLN A 31 -4.53 -4.38 -9.83
C GLN A 31 -5.65 -3.32 -9.98
N ASN A 32 -5.89 -2.52 -8.94
CA ASN A 32 -6.98 -1.55 -8.92
C ASN A 32 -6.53 -0.10 -9.20
N ARG A 33 -5.26 0.10 -9.63
CA ARG A 33 -4.62 1.42 -9.79
C ARG A 33 -5.46 2.44 -10.55
N THR A 34 -6.00 2.07 -11.71
CA THR A 34 -6.76 3.00 -12.54
C THR A 34 -8.03 3.48 -11.83
N LEU A 35 -8.80 2.54 -11.28
CA LEU A 35 -10.04 2.83 -10.55
C LEU A 35 -9.76 3.74 -9.34
N LEU A 36 -8.79 3.37 -8.50
CA LEU A 36 -8.45 4.10 -7.29
C LEU A 36 -7.97 5.52 -7.59
N ARG A 37 -7.17 5.71 -8.64
CA ARG A 37 -6.73 7.04 -9.06
C ARG A 37 -7.88 7.91 -9.55
N GLU A 38 -8.78 7.38 -10.38
CA GLU A 38 -9.94 8.13 -10.88
C GLU A 38 -10.84 8.59 -9.74
N GLU A 39 -11.14 7.66 -8.83
CA GLU A 39 -11.87 7.89 -7.59
C GLU A 39 -11.22 8.96 -6.70
N TRP A 40 -9.88 9.00 -6.64
CA TRP A 40 -9.17 10.00 -5.87
C TRP A 40 -9.22 11.39 -6.52
N VAL A 41 -9.05 11.47 -7.84
CA VAL A 41 -9.14 12.73 -8.60
C VAL A 41 -10.55 13.34 -8.47
N VAL A 42 -11.61 12.52 -8.54
CA VAL A 42 -12.99 12.97 -8.33
C VAL A 42 -13.13 13.58 -6.93
N ARG A 43 -12.71 12.88 -5.87
CA ARG A 43 -12.82 13.38 -4.49
C ARG A 43 -12.04 14.68 -4.26
N ILE A 44 -10.82 14.80 -4.79
CA ILE A 44 -10.03 16.04 -4.69
C ILE A 44 -10.72 17.20 -5.41
N THR A 45 -11.26 16.93 -6.61
CA THR A 45 -11.91 17.95 -7.42
C THR A 45 -13.21 18.44 -6.76
N GLU A 46 -14.02 17.52 -6.23
CA GLU A 46 -15.28 17.84 -5.56
C GLU A 46 -15.10 18.62 -4.25
N THR A 47 -14.05 18.28 -3.49
CA THR A 47 -13.74 18.95 -2.21
C THR A 47 -13.10 20.33 -2.38
N ARG A 48 -12.77 20.74 -3.63
CA ARG A 48 -12.15 22.03 -3.96
C ARG A 48 -10.88 22.31 -3.14
N LEU A 49 -10.11 21.27 -2.81
CA LEU A 49 -8.86 21.41 -2.04
C LEU A 49 -7.71 21.97 -2.89
N LEU A 50 -7.72 21.72 -4.20
CA LEU A 50 -6.64 22.10 -5.14
C LEU A 50 -7.14 23.06 -6.23
N THR A 51 -7.92 24.10 -5.87
CA THR A 51 -8.54 25.02 -6.85
C THR A 51 -7.55 25.81 -7.71
N ALA A 52 -6.27 25.86 -7.32
CA ALA A 52 -5.20 26.49 -8.09
C ALA A 52 -4.63 25.58 -9.19
N MET A 53 -4.93 24.29 -9.15
CA MET A 53 -4.46 23.30 -10.13
C MET A 53 -5.59 22.95 -11.10
N THR A 54 -5.22 22.79 -12.38
CA THR A 54 -6.08 22.22 -13.41
C THR A 54 -6.39 20.75 -13.12
N LYS A 55 -7.43 20.21 -13.77
CA LYS A 55 -7.80 18.79 -13.61
C LYS A 55 -6.67 17.87 -14.08
N GLU A 56 -5.97 18.26 -15.13
CA GLU A 56 -4.83 17.56 -15.70
C GLU A 56 -3.64 17.54 -14.73
N GLU A 57 -3.35 18.66 -14.08
CA GLU A 57 -2.31 18.74 -13.05
C GLU A 57 -2.67 17.90 -11.82
N ILE A 58 -3.93 17.93 -11.37
CA ILE A 58 -4.41 17.07 -10.28
C ILE A 58 -4.25 15.59 -10.66
N PHE A 59 -4.56 15.23 -11.91
CA PHE A 59 -4.43 13.86 -12.38
C PHE A 59 -2.96 13.39 -12.45
N ALA A 60 -2.06 14.24 -12.95
CA ALA A 60 -0.64 13.95 -13.01
C ALA A 60 -0.05 13.78 -11.59
N GLU A 61 -0.38 14.70 -10.68
CA GLU A 61 0.09 14.66 -9.30
C GLU A 61 -0.46 13.43 -8.56
N ALA A 62 -1.76 13.17 -8.65
CA ALA A 62 -2.37 11.98 -8.04
C ALA A 62 -1.77 10.68 -8.59
N THR A 63 -1.40 10.65 -9.87
CA THR A 63 -0.68 9.50 -10.46
C THR A 63 0.69 9.33 -9.82
N SER A 64 1.47 10.41 -9.74
CA SER A 64 2.83 10.39 -9.19
C SER A 64 2.84 9.97 -7.71
N VAL A 65 1.95 10.56 -6.90
CA VAL A 65 1.87 10.24 -5.47
C VAL A 65 1.39 8.81 -5.26
N TYR A 66 0.41 8.34 -6.05
CA TYR A 66 -0.05 6.96 -5.96
C TYR A 66 1.07 5.96 -6.25
N ASP A 67 1.81 6.17 -7.34
CA ASP A 67 2.88 5.26 -7.76
C ASP A 67 4.01 5.24 -6.72
N SER A 68 4.42 6.42 -6.24
CA SER A 68 5.45 6.54 -5.20
C SER A 68 5.04 5.85 -3.90
N TYR A 69 3.77 5.95 -3.51
CA TYR A 69 3.27 5.30 -2.29
C TYR A 69 3.24 3.77 -2.42
N VAL A 70 2.77 3.25 -3.57
CA VAL A 70 2.78 1.80 -3.82
C VAL A 70 4.22 1.26 -3.89
N GLU A 71 5.14 2.01 -4.49
CA GLU A 71 6.56 1.67 -4.54
C GLU A 71 7.20 1.64 -3.14
N ALA A 72 6.91 2.64 -2.30
CA ALA A 72 7.39 2.68 -0.91
C ALA A 72 6.86 1.48 -0.10
N LEU A 73 5.59 1.10 -0.29
CA LEU A 73 5.02 -0.09 0.34
C LEU A 73 5.68 -1.39 -0.15
N GLU A 74 5.99 -1.50 -1.44
CA GLU A 74 6.62 -2.68 -2.03
C GLU A 74 8.08 -2.85 -1.61
N THR A 75 8.78 -1.75 -1.39
CA THR A 75 10.21 -1.72 -1.05
C THR A 75 10.46 -1.59 0.45
N GLU A 76 9.40 -1.47 1.26
CA GLU A 76 9.48 -1.17 2.69
C GLU A 76 10.27 0.13 3.00
N ALA A 77 10.20 1.11 2.09
CA ALA A 77 10.95 2.36 2.16
C ALA A 77 10.11 3.51 2.79
N PHE A 78 9.79 3.39 4.08
CA PHE A 78 9.03 4.37 4.86
C PHE A 78 9.55 4.53 6.30
#